data_AF-A0A9Q3L1Q1-F1
#
_entry.id   AF-A0A9Q3L1Q1-F1
#
_cell.length_a   1.000
_cell.length_b   1.000
_cell.length_c   1.000
_cell.angle_alpha   90.00
_cell.angle_beta   90.00
_cell.angle_gamma   90.00
#
_symmetry.space_group_name_H-M   'P 1'
#
loop_
_entity.id
_entity.type
_entity.pdbx_description
1 polymer ?
#
loop_
_entity_poly.entity_id
_entity_poly.type
_entity_poly.pdbx_seq_one_letter_code
_entity_poly.pdbx_strand_id
1 'polypeptide(L)'
;MDNNQWTKLQQFDKFVYSRISHFSKLEANENKSLMEAAKLPNLSQLEWTSANLKEEFKSFTNVIVTQDGFFNKPHQDLNDLNAWTYGIFSFVSKKDFHPLPTVLSPSGHGLHFPELKMEIDFSKKPGIMEILWKTSTMVHHTTKPPPEIINNDKLTHFGCSFQINHKLFNVGDKFLKMTPTKINSKVNGYFERNMQDQKRTKKY
;
A
#
# COMPACT_ATOMS: atom_id res chain seq x y z
N MET A 1 11.35 -0.26 12.30
CA MET A 1 10.23 -1.09 12.78
C MET A 1 10.79 -2.05 13.80
N ASP A 2 10.20 -2.15 15.00
CA ASP A 2 10.67 -3.11 16.00
C ASP A 2 10.16 -4.54 15.70
N ASN A 3 10.70 -5.54 16.41
CA ASN A 3 10.31 -6.93 16.21
C ASN A 3 8.81 -7.19 16.53
N ASN A 4 8.21 -6.40 17.42
CA ASN A 4 6.79 -6.54 17.81
C ASN A 4 5.83 -5.98 16.74
N GLN A 5 6.26 -4.98 15.97
CA GLN A 5 5.54 -4.49 14.80
C GLN A 5 5.65 -5.50 13.65
N TRP A 6 6.81 -6.15 13.47
CA TRP A 6 7.02 -7.12 12.41
C TRP A 6 6.12 -8.36 12.54
N THR A 7 5.93 -8.86 13.76
CA THR A 7 5.03 -10.00 14.04
C THR A 7 3.57 -9.72 13.67
N LYS A 8 3.15 -8.44 13.64
CA LYS A 8 1.79 -8.03 13.24
C LYS A 8 1.59 -8.01 11.73
N LEU A 9 2.65 -8.00 10.91
CA LEU A 9 2.52 -7.90 9.45
C LEU A 9 1.78 -9.09 8.84
N GLN A 10 1.90 -10.30 9.40
CA GLN A 10 1.13 -11.44 8.90
C GLN A 10 -0.38 -11.23 9.09
N GLN A 11 -0.80 -10.68 10.24
CA GLN A 11 -2.20 -10.35 10.47
C GLN A 11 -2.66 -9.22 9.56
N PHE A 12 -1.77 -8.27 9.26
CA PHE A 12 -2.02 -7.21 8.31
C PHE A 12 -2.21 -7.71 6.87
N ASP A 13 -1.35 -8.62 6.39
CA ASP A 13 -1.50 -9.25 5.07
C ASP A 13 -2.84 -9.98 4.96
N LYS A 14 -3.23 -10.76 5.99
CA LYS A 14 -4.55 -11.41 6.06
C LYS A 14 -5.70 -10.42 6.02
N PHE A 15 -5.58 -9.34 6.79
CA PHE A 15 -6.58 -8.30 6.82
C PHE A 15 -6.77 -7.73 5.41
N VAL A 16 -5.70 -7.25 4.78
CA VAL A 16 -5.74 -6.68 3.42
C VAL A 16 -6.31 -7.66 2.41
N TYR A 17 -5.87 -8.93 2.41
CA TYR A 17 -6.43 -9.97 1.54
C TYR A 17 -7.93 -10.15 1.74
N SER A 18 -8.38 -10.19 3.00
CA SER A 18 -9.80 -10.36 3.33
C SER A 18 -10.65 -9.19 2.83
N ARG A 19 -10.12 -7.95 2.90
CA ARG A 19 -10.84 -6.75 2.44
C ARG A 19 -11.01 -6.76 0.93
N ILE A 20 -9.94 -7.00 0.17
CA ILE A 20 -10.02 -7.08 -1.30
C ILE A 20 -10.94 -8.23 -1.70
N SER A 21 -10.78 -9.42 -1.10
CA SER A 21 -11.60 -10.59 -1.42
C SER A 21 -13.09 -10.35 -1.14
N HIS A 22 -13.40 -9.49 -0.17
CA HIS A 22 -14.76 -9.06 0.12
C HIS A 22 -15.30 -8.11 -0.95
N PHE A 23 -14.49 -7.16 -1.45
CA PHE A 23 -14.87 -6.29 -2.58
C PHE A 23 -14.99 -7.08 -3.89
N SER A 24 -13.99 -7.91 -4.22
CA SER A 24 -13.96 -8.75 -5.40
C SER A 24 -12.98 -9.92 -5.22
N LYS A 25 -13.53 -11.14 -5.23
CA LYS A 25 -12.72 -12.37 -5.26
C LYS A 25 -11.92 -12.52 -6.54
N LEU A 26 -12.43 -11.99 -7.66
CA LEU A 26 -11.74 -12.02 -8.94
C LEU A 26 -10.42 -11.24 -8.83
N GLU A 27 -10.48 -10.00 -8.35
CA GLU A 27 -9.29 -9.15 -8.26
C GLU A 27 -8.27 -9.67 -7.25
N ALA A 28 -8.74 -10.22 -6.12
CA ALA A 28 -7.87 -10.88 -5.16
C ALA A 28 -7.12 -12.06 -5.79
N ASN A 29 -7.80 -12.85 -6.63
CA ASN A 29 -7.19 -13.98 -7.34
C ASN A 29 -6.23 -13.53 -8.45
N GLU A 30 -6.55 -12.46 -9.18
CA GLU A 30 -5.65 -11.92 -10.21
C GLU A 30 -4.32 -11.44 -9.60
N ASN A 31 -4.38 -10.67 -8.51
CA ASN A 31 -3.18 -10.25 -7.79
C ASN A 31 -2.37 -11.44 -7.26
N LYS A 32 -3.04 -12.46 -6.73
CA LYS A 32 -2.41 -13.72 -6.30
C LYS A 32 -1.66 -14.37 -7.46
N SER A 33 -2.30 -14.53 -8.62
CA SER A 33 -1.68 -15.15 -9.80
C SER A 33 -0.47 -14.36 -10.28
N LEU A 34 -0.52 -13.02 -10.27
CA LEU A 34 0.62 -12.17 -10.60
C LEU A 34 1.80 -12.39 -9.65
N MET A 35 1.55 -12.43 -8.34
CA MET A 35 2.58 -12.69 -7.34
C MET A 35 3.19 -14.08 -7.47
N GLU A 36 2.36 -15.11 -7.74
CA GLU A 36 2.83 -16.48 -7.91
C GLU A 36 3.69 -16.66 -9.16
N ALA A 37 3.28 -16.08 -10.29
CA ALA A 37 3.98 -16.20 -11.57
C ALA A 37 5.42 -15.65 -11.49
N ALA A 38 5.64 -14.56 -10.74
CA ALA A 38 6.96 -13.96 -10.57
C ALA A 38 7.65 -14.29 -9.22
N LYS A 39 7.07 -15.20 -8.42
CA LYS A 39 7.52 -15.51 -7.04
C LYS A 39 7.82 -14.25 -6.23
N LEU A 40 6.87 -13.32 -6.23
CA LEU A 40 7.01 -12.04 -5.52
C LEU A 40 6.75 -12.20 -4.03
N PRO A 41 7.50 -11.48 -3.19
CA PRO A 41 7.24 -11.49 -1.77
C PRO A 41 6.05 -10.60 -1.40
N ASN A 42 5.36 -10.92 -0.32
CA ASN A 42 4.41 -10.04 0.36
C ASN A 42 5.10 -9.17 1.41
N LEU A 43 4.31 -8.41 2.18
CA LEU A 43 4.82 -7.45 3.16
C LEU A 43 5.42 -8.13 4.40
N SER A 44 4.93 -9.30 4.80
CA SER A 44 5.37 -10.00 6.01
C SER A 44 6.54 -10.98 5.80
N GLN A 45 6.94 -11.24 4.55
CA GLN A 45 8.00 -12.18 4.23
C GLN A 45 9.38 -11.67 4.61
N LEU A 46 10.14 -12.52 5.31
CA LEU A 46 11.54 -12.26 5.66
C LEU A 46 12.48 -12.45 4.46
N GLU A 47 12.20 -13.51 3.68
CA GLU A 47 13.03 -13.96 2.57
C GLU A 47 12.22 -13.99 1.27
N TRP A 48 12.82 -13.49 0.20
CA TRP A 48 12.19 -13.35 -1.13
C TRP A 48 11.69 -14.70 -1.66
N THR A 49 12.52 -15.74 -1.56
CA THR A 49 12.26 -17.08 -2.12
C THR A 49 11.71 -18.04 -1.07
N SER A 50 11.13 -17.55 0.02
CA SER A 50 10.51 -18.44 1.01
C SER A 50 9.41 -19.26 0.33
N ALA A 51 9.56 -20.59 0.38
CA ALA A 51 8.60 -21.50 -0.25
C ALA A 51 7.23 -21.37 0.43
N ASN A 52 6.17 -21.47 -0.37
CA ASN A 52 4.79 -21.66 0.07
C ASN A 52 4.21 -20.52 0.93
N LEU A 53 4.03 -19.35 0.30
CA LEU A 53 3.06 -18.39 0.81
C LEU A 53 1.67 -19.03 0.90
N LYS A 54 1.07 -18.97 2.10
CA LYS A 54 -0.36 -19.26 2.25
C LYS A 54 -1.17 -18.25 1.42
N GLU A 55 -2.32 -18.69 0.94
CA GLU A 55 -3.15 -17.90 0.02
C GLU A 55 -3.53 -16.53 0.59
N GLU A 56 -3.90 -16.51 1.86
CA GLU A 56 -4.25 -15.31 2.65
C GLU A 56 -3.15 -14.25 2.78
N PHE A 57 -1.95 -14.52 2.24
CA PHE A 57 -0.84 -13.58 2.25
C PHE A 57 -0.42 -13.12 0.85
N LYS A 58 -1.20 -13.41 -0.19
CA LYS A 58 -0.87 -13.10 -1.60
C LYS A 58 -1.77 -11.99 -2.13
N SER A 59 -1.60 -10.77 -1.62
CA SER A 59 -2.40 -9.61 -2.06
C SER A 59 -1.57 -8.59 -2.82
N PHE A 60 -0.50 -8.11 -2.18
CA PHE A 60 0.29 -7.00 -2.67
C PHE A 60 1.72 -7.15 -2.20
N THR A 61 2.62 -6.44 -2.88
CA THR A 61 4.05 -6.51 -2.61
C THR A 61 4.57 -5.21 -1.99
N ASN A 62 3.84 -4.12 -2.15
CA ASN A 62 4.20 -2.82 -1.62
C ASN A 62 2.96 -2.05 -1.17
N VAL A 63 3.18 -1.17 -0.20
CA VAL A 63 2.23 -0.18 0.27
C VAL A 63 2.87 1.20 0.15
N ILE A 64 2.14 2.15 -0.41
CA ILE A 64 2.51 3.57 -0.39
C ILE A 64 1.69 4.22 0.70
N VAL A 65 2.34 4.99 1.57
CA VAL A 65 1.69 5.73 2.65
C VAL A 65 1.93 7.22 2.40
N THR A 66 0.86 7.99 2.51
CA THR A 66 0.84 9.45 2.34
C THR A 66 0.11 10.08 3.51
N GLN A 67 0.64 11.22 3.96
CA GLN A 67 0.16 11.95 5.13
C GLN A 67 0.22 13.45 4.83
N ASP A 68 -0.28 14.28 5.74
CA ASP A 68 -0.04 15.73 5.75
C ASP A 68 -0.59 16.48 4.54
N GLY A 69 -1.87 16.25 4.27
CA GLY A 69 -2.61 17.00 3.26
C GLY A 69 -2.12 16.71 1.84
N PHE A 70 -1.72 15.47 1.58
CA PHE A 70 -1.33 14.98 0.27
C PHE A 70 -2.36 15.34 -0.80
N PHE A 71 -1.89 15.75 -1.98
CA PHE A 71 -2.71 15.91 -3.18
C PHE A 71 -1.83 15.68 -4.39
N ASN A 72 -2.43 15.30 -5.52
CA ASN A 72 -1.66 15.05 -6.74
C ASN A 72 -2.43 15.52 -7.99
N LYS A 73 -1.74 15.46 -9.12
CA LYS A 73 -2.35 15.75 -10.43
C LYS A 73 -3.12 14.51 -10.91
N PRO A 74 -4.18 14.70 -11.73
CA PRO A 74 -4.85 13.60 -12.43
C PRO A 74 -3.87 12.66 -13.13
N HIS A 75 -3.97 11.35 -12.88
CA HIS A 75 -3.12 10.32 -13.48
C HIS A 75 -3.82 8.95 -13.52
N GLN A 76 -3.19 8.01 -14.22
CA GLN A 76 -3.44 6.57 -14.14
C GLN A 76 -2.14 5.90 -13.70
N ASP A 77 -2.23 4.82 -12.93
CA ASP A 77 -1.03 4.07 -12.52
C ASP A 77 -0.65 3.04 -13.60
N LEU A 78 -0.20 3.53 -14.76
CA LEU A 78 0.19 2.67 -15.89
C LEU A 78 1.44 1.81 -15.62
N ASN A 79 2.14 2.09 -14.51
CA ASN A 79 3.34 1.37 -14.10
C ASN A 79 3.07 0.29 -13.03
N ASP A 80 1.81 0.14 -12.62
CA ASP A 80 1.37 -0.92 -11.75
C ASP A 80 0.93 -2.13 -12.58
N LEU A 81 1.26 -3.32 -12.11
CA LEU A 81 0.87 -4.57 -12.76
C LEU A 81 -0.53 -5.01 -12.36
N ASN A 82 -0.93 -4.73 -11.12
CA ASN A 82 -2.30 -4.94 -10.68
C ASN A 82 -3.21 -3.93 -11.40
N ALA A 83 -4.26 -4.42 -12.06
CA ALA A 83 -5.23 -3.55 -12.70
C ALA A 83 -6.03 -2.74 -11.67
N TRP A 84 -6.20 -3.29 -10.46
CA TRP A 84 -6.98 -2.70 -9.38
C TRP A 84 -6.12 -2.38 -8.17
N THR A 85 -6.28 -1.16 -7.66
CA THR A 85 -5.63 -0.69 -6.44
C THR A 85 -6.64 -0.67 -5.32
N TYR A 86 -6.22 -1.22 -4.17
CA TYR A 86 -6.94 -1.09 -2.92
C TYR A 86 -6.32 0.06 -2.13
N GLY A 87 -7.14 0.94 -1.57
CA GLY A 87 -6.68 2.07 -0.78
C GLY A 87 -7.51 2.29 0.48
N ILE A 88 -6.84 2.80 1.51
CA ILE A 88 -7.42 3.13 2.80
C ILE A 88 -7.17 4.62 3.08
N PHE A 89 -8.24 5.36 3.34
CA PHE A 89 -8.20 6.79 3.61
C PHE A 89 -8.91 7.09 4.93
N SER A 90 -8.34 7.98 5.75
CA SER A 90 -8.95 8.37 7.02
C SER A 90 -8.47 9.75 7.45
N PHE A 91 -9.31 10.47 8.17
CA PHE A 91 -8.83 11.52 9.07
C PHE A 91 -8.21 10.87 10.30
N VAL A 92 -7.07 11.40 10.73
CA VAL A 92 -6.34 10.87 11.89
C VAL A 92 -5.86 12.01 12.78
N SER A 93 -5.68 11.72 14.06
CA SER A 93 -5.05 12.65 15.00
C SER A 93 -3.57 12.82 14.66
N LYS A 94 -3.05 14.06 14.63
CA LYS A 94 -1.62 14.33 14.44
C LYS A 94 -0.75 13.83 15.59
N LYS A 95 -1.34 13.61 16.76
CA LYS A 95 -0.62 13.19 17.97
C LYS A 95 -0.22 11.72 17.93
N ASP A 96 -1.13 10.86 17.48
CA ASP A 96 -1.03 9.40 17.64
C ASP A 96 -1.52 8.61 16.42
N PHE A 97 -1.94 9.29 15.34
CA PHE A 97 -2.43 8.70 14.10
C PHE A 97 -3.65 7.78 14.25
N HIS A 98 -4.40 7.90 15.35
CA HIS A 98 -5.65 7.17 15.49
C HIS A 98 -6.75 7.78 14.59
N PRO A 99 -7.56 6.94 13.92
CA PRO A 99 -8.70 7.41 13.13
C PRO A 99 -9.65 8.27 13.95
N LEU A 100 -10.11 9.37 13.36
CA LEU A 100 -11.06 10.28 13.99
C LEU A 100 -12.50 9.92 13.60
N PRO A 101 -13.41 9.68 14.57
CA PRO A 101 -14.78 9.23 14.31
C PRO A 101 -15.74 10.33 13.84
N THR A 102 -15.29 11.57 13.70
CA THR A 102 -16.09 12.70 13.15
C THR A 102 -15.16 13.70 12.49
N VAL A 103 -15.55 14.15 11.30
CA VAL A 103 -14.87 15.24 10.58
C VAL A 103 -15.75 16.49 10.66
N LEU A 104 -15.17 17.60 11.09
CA LEU A 104 -15.88 18.86 11.36
C LEU A 104 -15.91 19.83 10.15
N SER A 105 -15.47 19.41 8.96
CA SER A 105 -15.29 20.33 7.82
C SER A 105 -16.49 20.34 6.86
N PRO A 106 -17.00 21.53 6.45
CA PRO A 106 -18.06 21.65 5.45
C PRO A 106 -17.61 21.33 4.01
N SER A 107 -16.32 21.50 3.70
CA SER A 107 -15.68 21.22 2.40
C SER A 107 -14.55 20.19 2.51
N GLY A 108 -14.39 19.42 1.44
CA GLY A 108 -13.66 18.15 1.45
C GLY A 108 -12.25 18.15 0.89
N HIS A 109 -11.56 17.06 1.23
CA HIS A 109 -10.42 16.47 0.54
C HIS A 109 -10.91 15.10 0.09
N GLY A 110 -10.55 14.62 -1.09
CA GLY A 110 -11.17 13.41 -1.62
C GLY A 110 -10.39 12.76 -2.74
N LEU A 111 -10.86 11.58 -3.14
CA LEU A 111 -10.42 10.88 -4.34
C LEU A 111 -11.38 11.23 -5.49
N HIS A 112 -10.91 11.99 -6.46
CA HIS A 112 -11.68 12.46 -7.59
C HIS A 112 -11.37 11.64 -8.84
N PHE A 113 -12.44 11.18 -9.52
CA PHE A 113 -12.43 10.47 -10.79
C PHE A 113 -13.04 11.38 -11.86
N PRO A 114 -12.22 12.19 -12.59
CA PRO A 114 -12.73 13.25 -13.45
C PRO A 114 -13.65 12.75 -14.56
N GLU A 115 -13.31 11.62 -15.15
CA GLU A 115 -14.07 11.03 -16.26
C GLU A 115 -15.46 10.56 -15.83
N LEU A 116 -15.60 10.14 -14.58
CA LEU A 116 -16.89 9.76 -13.98
C LEU A 116 -17.65 10.95 -13.38
N LYS A 117 -17.03 12.13 -13.33
CA LYS A 117 -17.55 13.31 -12.62
C LYS A 117 -17.94 12.97 -11.17
N MET A 118 -17.12 12.12 -10.53
CA MET A 118 -17.39 11.55 -9.21
C MET A 118 -16.24 11.86 -8.27
N GLU A 119 -16.56 12.39 -7.09
CA GLU A 119 -15.61 12.58 -6.00
C GLU A 119 -16.05 11.78 -4.78
N ILE A 120 -15.12 11.00 -4.24
CA ILE A 120 -15.25 10.40 -2.91
C ILE A 120 -14.68 11.39 -1.91
N ASP A 121 -15.55 12.26 -1.39
CA ASP A 121 -15.19 13.27 -0.39
C ASP A 121 -14.97 12.60 0.98
N PHE A 122 -13.73 12.65 1.45
CA PHE A 122 -13.31 12.04 2.70
C PHE A 122 -13.95 12.70 3.93
N SER A 123 -14.38 13.97 3.83
CA SER A 123 -14.97 14.72 4.93
C SER A 123 -16.43 14.36 5.20
N LYS A 124 -17.14 13.77 4.23
CA LYS A 124 -18.57 13.46 4.34
C LYS A 124 -18.86 12.18 5.11
N LYS A 125 -17.86 11.34 5.36
CA LYS A 125 -18.01 10.07 6.06
C LYS A 125 -16.99 9.97 7.19
N PRO A 126 -17.43 9.78 8.45
CA PRO A 126 -16.51 9.55 9.55
C PRO A 126 -15.81 8.20 9.42
N GLY A 127 -14.59 8.12 9.97
CA GLY A 127 -13.85 6.87 10.11
C GLY A 127 -12.96 6.50 8.93
N ILE A 128 -12.85 5.20 8.67
CA ILE A 128 -11.97 4.61 7.67
C ILE A 128 -12.75 4.39 6.38
N MET A 129 -12.24 4.91 5.28
CA MET A 129 -12.75 4.66 3.93
C MET A 129 -11.85 3.67 3.22
N GLU A 130 -12.48 2.65 2.65
CA GLU A 130 -11.83 1.62 1.88
C GLU A 130 -12.34 1.71 0.45
N ILE A 131 -11.41 1.79 -0.52
CA ILE A 131 -11.74 2.01 -1.92
C ILE A 131 -10.98 0.98 -2.75
N LEU A 132 -11.69 0.31 -3.65
CA LEU A 132 -11.11 -0.54 -4.69
C LEU A 132 -11.45 0.11 -6.04
N TRP A 133 -10.43 0.48 -6.83
CA TRP A 133 -10.62 1.11 -8.13
C TRP A 133 -9.63 0.59 -9.17
N LYS A 134 -10.01 0.66 -10.45
CA LYS A 134 -9.21 0.14 -11.56
C LYS A 134 -8.17 1.16 -12.00
N THR A 135 -7.07 1.24 -11.25
CA THR A 135 -6.02 2.26 -11.39
C THR A 135 -5.42 2.35 -12.80
N SER A 136 -5.37 1.22 -13.52
CA SER A 136 -4.79 1.13 -14.86
C SER A 136 -5.62 1.80 -15.95
N THR A 137 -6.90 2.09 -15.68
CA THR A 137 -7.83 2.64 -16.68
C THR A 137 -8.59 3.86 -16.21
N MET A 138 -8.72 4.07 -14.90
CA MET A 138 -9.47 5.21 -14.36
C MET A 138 -8.51 6.34 -14.03
N VAL A 139 -8.66 7.48 -14.72
CA VAL A 139 -7.97 8.70 -14.29
C VAL A 139 -8.48 9.09 -12.91
N HIS A 140 -7.56 9.27 -11.97
CA HIS A 140 -7.87 9.61 -10.59
C HIS A 140 -6.82 10.57 -10.02
N HIS A 141 -7.19 11.29 -8.96
CA HIS A 141 -6.28 12.06 -8.14
C HIS A 141 -6.90 12.40 -6.80
N THR A 142 -6.05 12.76 -5.86
CA THR A 142 -6.47 13.31 -4.58
C THR A 142 -6.59 14.83 -4.70
N THR A 143 -7.73 15.39 -4.29
CA THR A 143 -8.03 16.82 -4.40
C THR A 143 -7.22 17.63 -3.39
N LYS A 144 -6.98 18.92 -3.64
CA LYS A 144 -6.26 19.74 -2.66
C LYS A 144 -7.09 19.89 -1.40
N PRO A 145 -6.57 19.56 -0.20
CA PRO A 145 -7.29 19.78 1.04
C PRO A 145 -7.50 21.28 1.28
N PRO A 146 -8.63 21.67 1.90
CA PRO A 146 -8.92 23.05 2.18
C PRO A 146 -8.06 23.57 3.36
N PRO A 147 -7.82 24.89 3.48
CA PRO A 147 -6.92 25.48 4.48
C PRO A 147 -7.24 25.10 5.93
N GLU A 148 -8.52 24.89 6.25
CA GLU A 148 -9.01 24.50 7.58
C GLU A 148 -8.50 23.13 8.01
N ILE A 149 -8.19 22.26 7.05
CA ILE A 149 -7.58 20.96 7.30
C ILE A 149 -6.05 21.05 7.28
N ILE A 150 -5.47 21.77 6.31
CA ILE A 150 -4.00 21.92 6.19
C ILE A 150 -3.40 22.55 7.45
N ASN A 151 -4.00 23.65 7.92
CA ASN A 151 -3.50 24.45 9.03
C ASN A 151 -3.95 23.92 10.41
N ASN A 152 -4.52 22.71 10.48
CA ASN A 152 -5.02 22.16 11.72
C ASN A 152 -3.92 21.43 12.50
N ASP A 153 -3.66 21.83 13.74
CA ASP A 153 -2.62 21.18 14.56
C ASP A 153 -3.06 19.86 15.20
N LYS A 154 -4.37 19.56 15.18
CA LYS A 154 -4.94 18.38 15.86
C LYS A 154 -5.18 17.21 14.90
N LEU A 155 -5.52 17.49 13.65
CA LEU A 155 -5.88 16.46 12.67
C LEU A 155 -5.06 16.58 11.40
N THR A 156 -4.88 15.45 10.73
CA THR A 156 -4.30 15.34 9.39
C THR A 156 -5.03 14.25 8.61
N HIS A 157 -4.68 14.11 7.34
CA HIS A 157 -5.14 13.00 6.52
C HIS A 157 -4.12 11.87 6.51
N PHE A 158 -4.64 10.66 6.47
CA PHE A 158 -3.89 9.45 6.18
C PHE A 158 -4.46 8.82 4.91
N GLY A 159 -3.57 8.45 3.99
CA GLY A 159 -3.92 7.66 2.83
C GLY A 159 -2.87 6.58 2.62
N CYS A 160 -3.29 5.36 2.35
CA CYS A 160 -2.39 4.35 1.80
C CYS A 160 -3.02 3.61 0.62
N SER A 161 -2.18 3.19 -0.31
CA SER A 161 -2.56 2.36 -1.45
C SER A 161 -1.65 1.15 -1.53
N PHE A 162 -2.23 0.03 -1.97
CA PHE A 162 -1.54 -1.24 -2.07
C PHE A 162 -1.44 -1.64 -3.55
N GLN A 163 -0.23 -2.00 -3.96
CA GLN A 163 0.12 -2.17 -5.36
C GLN A 163 1.12 -3.31 -5.56
N ILE A 164 1.27 -3.73 -6.81
CA ILE A 164 2.30 -4.61 -7.34
C ILE A 164 2.99 -3.84 -8.49
N ASN A 165 4.16 -3.28 -8.25
CA ASN A 165 4.83 -2.47 -9.27
C ASN A 165 5.69 -3.31 -10.25
N HIS A 166 5.86 -2.81 -11.48
CA HIS A 166 6.68 -3.47 -12.51
C HIS A 166 8.14 -3.69 -12.09
N LYS A 167 8.72 -2.80 -11.28
CA LYS A 167 10.13 -2.93 -10.87
C LYS A 167 10.35 -4.20 -10.06
N LEU A 168 9.45 -4.49 -9.12
CA LEU A 168 9.54 -5.65 -8.28
C LEU A 168 9.29 -6.95 -9.07
N PHE A 169 8.31 -6.93 -9.97
CA PHE A 169 8.07 -8.02 -10.89
C PHE A 169 9.29 -8.36 -11.75
N ASN A 170 9.93 -7.34 -12.33
CA ASN A 170 11.13 -7.53 -13.14
C ASN A 170 12.30 -8.11 -12.33
N VAL A 171 12.39 -7.83 -11.04
CA VAL A 171 13.36 -8.47 -10.14
C VAL A 171 13.00 -9.94 -9.93
N GLY A 172 11.72 -10.25 -9.67
CA GLY A 172 11.23 -11.62 -9.51
C GLY A 172 11.44 -12.48 -10.76
N ASP A 173 11.07 -11.98 -11.94
CA ASP A 173 11.29 -12.64 -13.23
C ASP A 173 12.77 -12.92 -13.51
N LYS A 174 13.67 -11.97 -13.17
CA LYS A 174 15.11 -12.20 -13.25
C LYS A 174 15.57 -13.30 -12.32
N PHE A 175 15.06 -13.36 -11.09
CA PHE A 175 15.43 -14.41 -10.14
C PHE A 175 14.96 -15.79 -10.58
N LEU A 176 13.79 -15.91 -11.20
CA LEU A 176 13.30 -17.17 -11.77
C LEU A 176 14.24 -17.76 -12.83
N LYS A 177 15.01 -16.92 -13.51
CA LYS A 177 15.96 -17.30 -14.56
C LYS A 177 17.39 -17.55 -14.01
N MET A 178 17.61 -17.35 -12.71
CA MET A 178 18.92 -17.51 -12.07
C MET A 178 19.04 -18.86 -11.34
N THR A 179 20.28 -19.33 -11.16
CA THR A 179 20.56 -20.47 -10.30
C THR A 179 20.40 -20.09 -8.82
N PRO A 180 20.05 -21.03 -7.92
CA PRO A 180 19.93 -20.75 -6.48
C PRO A 180 21.17 -20.06 -5.89
N THR A 181 22.37 -20.47 -6.28
CA THR A 181 23.64 -19.85 -5.85
C THR A 181 23.73 -18.37 -6.22
N LYS A 182 23.28 -17.99 -7.42
CA LYS A 182 23.29 -16.59 -7.88
C LYS A 182 22.19 -15.75 -7.23
N ILE A 183 21.08 -16.37 -6.83
CA ILE A 183 20.04 -15.70 -6.05
C ILE A 183 20.56 -15.40 -4.64
N ASN A 184 21.14 -16.42 -3.97
CA ASN A 184 21.66 -16.27 -2.61
C ASN A 184 22.80 -15.25 -2.49
N SER A 185 23.56 -14.99 -3.57
CA SER A 185 24.57 -13.93 -3.55
C SER A 185 24.02 -12.51 -3.76
N LYS A 186 22.73 -12.39 -4.13
CA LYS A 186 22.07 -11.10 -4.43
C LYS A 186 20.96 -10.74 -3.45
N VAL A 187 20.43 -11.72 -2.73
CA VAL A 187 19.41 -11.51 -1.70
C VAL A 187 20.10 -11.46 -0.35
N ASN A 188 20.01 -10.32 0.33
CA ASN A 188 20.34 -10.25 1.74
C ASN A 188 19.08 -10.55 2.54
N GLY A 189 19.14 -11.46 3.49
CA GLY A 189 18.01 -11.80 4.35
C GLY A 189 17.60 -10.65 5.28
N TYR A 190 16.43 -10.75 5.91
CA TYR A 190 15.91 -9.69 6.82
C TYR A 190 16.94 -9.28 7.89
N PHE A 191 17.59 -10.25 8.53
CA PHE A 191 18.57 -10.01 9.57
C PHE A 191 19.83 -9.30 9.04
N GLU A 192 20.29 -9.65 7.85
CA GLU A 192 21.47 -9.06 7.23
C GLU A 192 21.23 -7.61 6.82
N ARG A 193 20.05 -7.31 6.29
CA ARG A 193 19.61 -5.93 5.99
C ARG A 193 19.61 -5.07 7.25
N ASN A 194 19.00 -5.56 8.33
CA ASN A 194 18.95 -4.82 9.60
C ASN A 194 20.33 -4.60 10.23
N MET A 195 21.23 -5.59 10.14
CA MET A 195 22.61 -5.40 10.61
C MET A 195 23.37 -4.35 9.78
N GLN A 196 23.19 -4.33 8.46
CA GLN A 196 23.81 -3.31 7.60
C GLN A 196 23.26 -1.92 7.89
N ASP A 197 21.96 -1.78 8.10
CA ASP A 197 21.35 -0.48 8.41
C ASP A 197 21.78 0.04 9.79
N GLN A 198 21.88 -0.82 10.80
CA GLN A 198 22.45 -0.45 12.11
C GLN A 198 23.92 -0.02 12.01
N LYS A 199 24.70 -0.60 11.10
CA LYS A 199 26.09 -0.16 10.84
C LYS A 199 26.14 1.19 10.13
N ARG A 200 25.17 1.50 9.27
CA ARG A 200 25.06 2.78 8.56
C ARG A 200 24.62 3.91 9.48
N THR A 201 23.66 3.67 10.36
CA THR A 201 23.17 4.68 11.31
C THR A 201 24.15 4.99 12.44
N LYS A 202 25.07 4.08 12.78
CA LYS A 202 26.18 4.33 13.71
C LYS A 202 27.34 5.13 13.12
N LYS A 203 27.29 5.47 11.82
CA LYS A 203 28.36 6.19 11.11
C LYS A 203 28.11 7.70 11.00
N TYR A 204 27.03 8.18 11.59
CA TYR A 204 26.64 9.58 11.76
C TYR A 204 26.28 9.80 13.23
#